data_AF-A0A6L2KSF2-F1
#
_entry.id   AF-A0A6L2KSF2-F1
#
_cell.length_a   1.000
_cell.length_b   1.000
_cell.length_c   1.000
_cell.angle_alpha   90.00
_cell.angle_beta   90.00
_cell.angle_gamma   90.00
#
_symmetry.space_group_name_H-M   'P 1'
#
loop_
_entity.id
_entity.type
_entity.pdbx_description
1 polymer ?
#
loop_
_entity_poly.entity_id
_entity_poly.type
_entity_poly.pdbx_seq_one_letter_code
_entity_poly.pdbx_strand_id
1 'polypeptide(L)'
;MTTLAEHIIVTGVRNRPPMLKKSMYDSWASSIRLFIKGKKHGRMMLDSIDNGSLVYPTVKEDRQTRPKKYSKLTKAQQLQDDCDIQATNIILHGLSPDVYALVNHQEAAKDIWDKVKLIMKDIELSYQERECRLYNLFDKFASIQGETLYEC
;
A
#
# COMPACT_ATOMS: atom_id res chain seq x y z
N MET A 1 -34.75 3.76 0.80
CA MET A 1 -34.70 3.53 -0.65
C MET A 1 -33.41 4.16 -1.16
N THR A 2 -32.41 3.35 -1.46
CA THR A 2 -31.14 3.79 -2.06
C THR A 2 -31.37 4.12 -3.54
N THR A 3 -30.79 5.22 -4.01
CA THR A 3 -31.09 5.80 -5.33
C THR A 3 -30.20 5.19 -6.42
N LEU A 4 -30.65 5.23 -7.68
CA LEU A 4 -29.90 4.74 -8.85
C LEU A 4 -28.49 5.35 -8.96
N ALA A 5 -28.29 6.56 -8.44
CA ALA A 5 -27.00 7.24 -8.36
C ALA A 5 -26.00 6.51 -7.43
N GLU A 6 -26.46 5.93 -6.32
CA GLU A 6 -25.60 5.15 -5.40
C GLU A 6 -25.16 3.83 -6.06
N HIS A 7 -26.04 3.21 -6.86
CA HIS A 7 -25.66 2.02 -7.64
C HIS A 7 -24.64 2.35 -8.76
N ILE A 8 -24.70 3.53 -9.38
CA ILE A 8 -23.75 3.95 -10.44
C ILE A 8 -22.37 4.29 -9.86
N ILE A 9 -22.29 4.88 -8.66
CA ILE A 9 -21.01 5.08 -7.95
C ILE A 9 -20.39 3.72 -7.58
N VAL A 10 -21.19 2.73 -7.18
CA VAL A 10 -20.71 1.39 -6.82
C VAL A 10 -20.17 0.59 -8.02
N THR A 11 -20.71 0.78 -9.23
CA THR A 11 -20.25 0.01 -10.40
C THR A 11 -18.97 0.56 -11.03
N GLY A 12 -18.71 1.87 -10.95
CA GLY A 12 -17.48 2.50 -11.46
C GLY A 12 -16.24 2.28 -10.57
N VAL A 13 -16.44 2.13 -9.25
CA VAL A 13 -15.34 2.03 -8.26
C VAL A 13 -14.70 0.63 -8.22
N ARG A 14 -15.40 -0.43 -8.63
CA ARG A 14 -14.89 -1.82 -8.57
C ARG A 14 -13.70 -2.10 -9.49
N ASN A 15 -13.39 -1.21 -10.43
CA ASN A 15 -12.29 -1.42 -11.38
C ASN A 15 -10.98 -0.76 -10.95
N ARG A 16 -11.01 0.19 -10.01
CA ARG A 16 -9.82 0.92 -9.56
C ARG A 16 -9.45 0.49 -8.13
N PRO A 17 -8.17 0.19 -7.84
CA PRO A 17 -7.76 -0.04 -6.47
C PRO A 17 -8.02 1.21 -5.60
N PRO A 18 -8.41 1.02 -4.33
CA PRO A 18 -8.62 2.12 -3.40
C PRO A 18 -7.32 2.91 -3.18
N MET A 19 -7.43 4.24 -3.10
CA MET A 19 -6.29 5.12 -2.87
C MET A 19 -5.96 5.21 -1.37
N LEU A 20 -4.67 5.13 -1.04
CA LEU A 20 -4.16 5.16 0.34
C LEU A 20 -4.33 6.56 0.95
N LYS A 21 -4.96 6.59 2.13
CA LYS A 21 -5.01 7.77 3.00
C LYS A 21 -4.11 7.52 4.21
N LYS A 22 -3.37 8.56 4.64
CA LYS A 22 -2.32 8.47 5.68
C LYS A 22 -2.80 7.85 7.00
N SER A 23 -4.05 8.10 7.40
CA SER A 23 -4.64 7.58 8.65
C SER A 23 -5.44 6.29 8.49
N MET A 24 -5.49 5.70 7.28
CA MET A 24 -6.38 4.57 6.98
C MET A 24 -5.63 3.38 6.36
N TYR A 25 -4.40 3.12 6.82
CA TYR A 25 -3.59 2.03 6.29
C TYR A 25 -4.30 0.68 6.38
N ASP A 26 -4.88 0.33 7.53
CA ASP A 26 -5.53 -0.98 7.71
C ASP A 26 -6.75 -1.17 6.81
N SER A 27 -7.56 -0.12 6.64
CA SER A 27 -8.70 -0.12 5.73
C SER A 27 -8.25 -0.22 4.27
N TRP A 28 -7.20 0.50 3.89
CA TRP A 28 -6.60 0.43 2.56
C TRP A 28 -6.04 -0.96 2.28
N ALA A 29 -5.26 -1.52 3.22
CA ALA A 29 -4.63 -2.81 3.10
C ALA A 29 -5.66 -3.94 2.93
N SER A 30 -6.71 -3.90 3.74
CA SER A 30 -7.84 -4.84 3.64
C SER A 30 -8.55 -4.74 2.29
N SER A 31 -8.76 -3.50 1.82
CA SER A 31 -9.45 -3.25 0.56
C SER A 31 -8.62 -3.65 -0.67
N ILE A 32 -7.30 -3.42 -0.66
CA ILE A 32 -6.39 -3.90 -1.71
C ILE A 32 -6.40 -5.43 -1.76
N ARG A 33 -6.28 -6.11 -0.62
CA ARG A 33 -6.31 -7.58 -0.57
C ARG A 33 -7.64 -8.13 -1.09
N LEU A 34 -8.77 -7.52 -0.75
CA LEU A 34 -10.09 -7.90 -1.27
C LEU A 34 -10.20 -7.67 -2.78
N PHE A 35 -9.69 -6.52 -3.27
CA PHE A 35 -9.65 -6.21 -4.70
C PHE A 35 -8.85 -7.27 -5.49
N ILE A 36 -7.67 -7.64 -5.01
CA ILE A 36 -6.82 -8.67 -5.63
C ILE A 36 -7.51 -10.04 -5.61
N LYS A 37 -8.15 -10.43 -4.49
CA LYS A 37 -8.91 -11.68 -4.40
C LYS A 37 -9.99 -11.82 -5.49
N GLY A 38 -10.57 -10.70 -5.93
CA GLY A 38 -11.56 -10.65 -7.00
C GLY A 38 -10.99 -10.74 -8.43
N LYS A 39 -9.66 -10.71 -8.61
CA LYS A 39 -9.00 -10.78 -9.93
C LYS A 39 -8.67 -12.22 -10.31
N LYS A 40 -8.52 -12.46 -11.63
CA LYS A 40 -7.97 -13.72 -12.15
C LYS A 40 -6.56 -13.92 -11.58
N HIS A 41 -6.25 -15.13 -11.12
CA HIS A 41 -4.99 -15.44 -10.43
C HIS A 41 -4.74 -14.62 -9.14
N GLY A 42 -5.79 -14.06 -8.53
CA GLY A 42 -5.67 -13.24 -7.32
C GLY A 42 -4.94 -13.91 -6.16
N ARG A 43 -5.03 -15.25 -6.03
CA ARG A 43 -4.23 -15.98 -5.03
C ARG A 43 -2.72 -15.91 -5.29
N MET A 44 -2.28 -16.01 -6.54
CA MET A 44 -0.86 -15.90 -6.90
C MET A 44 -0.36 -14.47 -6.65
N MET A 45 -1.17 -13.46 -6.98
CA MET A 45 -0.84 -12.05 -6.70
C MET A 45 -0.73 -11.77 -5.20
N LEU A 46 -1.61 -12.33 -4.36
CA LEU A 46 -1.49 -12.20 -2.91
C LEU A 46 -0.21 -12.88 -2.39
N ASP A 47 0.13 -14.03 -2.95
CA ASP A 47 1.38 -14.73 -2.62
C ASP A 47 2.60 -13.85 -2.94
N SER A 48 2.59 -13.12 -4.06
CA SER A 48 3.63 -12.14 -4.41
C SER A 48 3.81 -11.04 -3.37
N ILE A 49 2.71 -10.63 -2.71
CA ILE A 49 2.72 -9.59 -1.67
C ILE A 49 3.25 -10.16 -0.35
N ASP A 50 2.87 -11.38 -0.01
CA ASP A 50 3.19 -11.99 1.27
C ASP A 50 4.59 -12.60 1.29
N ASN A 51 4.97 -13.29 0.21
CA ASN A 51 6.18 -14.11 0.11
C ASN A 51 7.22 -13.54 -0.85
N GLY A 52 6.85 -12.60 -1.71
CA GLY A 52 7.75 -11.94 -2.67
C GLY A 52 7.63 -12.50 -4.09
N SER A 53 8.34 -11.86 -5.02
CA SER A 53 8.29 -12.18 -6.45
C SER A 53 9.10 -13.43 -6.81
N LEU A 54 8.82 -13.97 -7.99
CA LEU A 54 9.56 -15.05 -8.60
C LEU A 54 11.06 -14.73 -8.68
N VAL A 55 11.86 -15.61 -8.10
CA VAL A 55 13.31 -15.61 -8.34
C VAL A 55 13.60 -16.25 -9.69
N TYR A 56 14.15 -15.47 -10.61
CA TYR A 56 14.48 -15.96 -11.93
C TYR A 56 15.52 -17.08 -11.85
N PRO A 57 15.24 -18.27 -12.43
CA PRO A 57 16.21 -19.34 -12.49
C PRO A 57 17.44 -18.92 -13.32
N THR A 58 18.62 -19.40 -12.96
CA THR A 58 19.85 -19.11 -13.67
C THR A 58 20.23 -20.22 -14.64
N VAL A 59 20.97 -19.86 -15.69
CA VAL A 59 21.59 -20.79 -16.65
C VAL A 59 23.06 -20.42 -16.80
N LYS A 60 23.92 -21.44 -16.95
CA LYS A 60 25.31 -21.26 -17.33
C LYS A 60 25.40 -21.20 -18.86
N GLU A 61 25.70 -20.03 -19.39
CA GLU A 61 25.97 -19.79 -20.81
C GLU A 61 27.37 -19.17 -20.86
N ASP A 62 28.29 -19.74 -21.63
CA ASP A 62 29.67 -19.24 -21.79
C ASP A 62 30.47 -19.06 -20.48
N ARG A 63 30.38 -20.03 -19.55
CA ARG A 63 31.00 -20.01 -18.21
C ARG A 63 30.49 -18.89 -17.28
N GLN A 64 29.52 -18.08 -17.69
CA GLN A 64 28.88 -17.08 -16.85
C GLN A 64 27.48 -17.53 -16.43
N THR A 65 27.15 -17.32 -15.16
CA THR A 65 25.82 -17.61 -14.62
C THR A 65 24.94 -16.38 -14.84
N ARG A 66 23.92 -16.48 -15.70
CA ARG A 66 22.98 -15.38 -15.97
C ARG A 66 21.53 -15.82 -15.69
N PRO A 67 20.64 -14.92 -15.24
CA PRO A 67 19.22 -15.20 -15.14
C PRO A 67 18.64 -15.59 -16.50
N LYS A 68 17.69 -16.53 -16.54
CA LYS A 68 16.95 -16.87 -17.76
C LYS A 68 16.22 -15.63 -18.28
N LYS A 69 16.05 -15.53 -19.60
CA LYS A 69 15.10 -14.60 -20.19
C LYS A 69 13.68 -15.10 -19.98
N TYR A 70 12.70 -14.20 -19.95
CA TYR A 70 11.27 -14.54 -19.84
C TYR A 70 10.84 -15.62 -20.85
N SER A 71 11.27 -15.53 -22.11
CA SER A 71 10.94 -16.51 -23.16
C SER A 71 11.51 -17.92 -22.92
N LYS A 72 12.52 -18.06 -22.06
CA LYS A 72 13.12 -19.34 -21.66
C LYS A 72 12.51 -19.90 -20.36
N LEU A 73 11.53 -19.21 -19.76
CA LEU A 73 10.82 -19.67 -18.57
C LEU A 73 9.76 -20.72 -18.92
N THR A 74 9.41 -21.54 -17.93
CA THR A 74 8.25 -22.43 -18.05
C THR A 74 6.95 -21.62 -18.05
N LYS A 75 5.86 -22.18 -18.60
CA LYS A 75 4.54 -21.53 -18.59
C LYS A 75 4.08 -21.12 -17.18
N ALA A 76 4.39 -21.94 -16.18
CA ALA A 76 4.05 -21.64 -14.78
C ALA A 76 4.85 -20.46 -14.22
N GLN A 77 6.14 -20.38 -14.55
CA GLN A 77 7.00 -19.25 -14.15
C GLN A 77 6.61 -17.95 -14.84
N GLN A 78 6.30 -17.98 -16.14
CA GLN A 78 5.79 -16.82 -16.85
C GLN A 78 4.48 -16.32 -16.24
N LEU A 79 3.57 -17.24 -15.91
CA LEU A 79 2.33 -16.89 -15.23
C LEU A 79 2.57 -16.25 -13.86
N GLN A 80 3.53 -16.77 -13.09
CA GLN A 80 3.90 -16.17 -11.80
C GLN A 80 4.46 -14.77 -11.98
N ASP A 81 5.40 -14.58 -12.90
CA ASP A 81 6.01 -13.27 -13.21
C ASP A 81 4.94 -12.25 -13.64
N ASP A 82 4.02 -12.64 -14.53
CA ASP A 82 2.88 -11.80 -14.93
C ASP A 82 1.99 -11.42 -13.74
N CYS A 83 1.80 -12.33 -12.78
CA CYS A 83 1.04 -12.07 -11.55
C CYS A 83 1.80 -11.15 -10.59
N ASP A 84 3.11 -11.32 -10.46
CA ASP A 84 3.98 -10.48 -9.63
C ASP A 84 3.94 -9.02 -10.13
N ILE A 85 4.09 -8.83 -11.45
CA ILE A 85 3.98 -7.52 -12.11
C ILE A 85 2.60 -6.90 -11.87
N GLN A 86 1.53 -7.70 -12.00
CA GLN A 86 0.17 -7.23 -11.72
C GLN A 86 -0.04 -6.83 -10.26
N ALA A 87 0.49 -7.60 -9.31
CA ALA A 87 0.41 -7.28 -7.89
C ALA A 87 1.12 -5.95 -7.59
N THR A 88 2.35 -5.77 -8.11
CA THR A 88 3.11 -4.52 -8.01
C THR A 88 2.29 -3.34 -8.55
N ASN A 89 1.76 -3.46 -9.77
CA ASN A 89 0.97 -2.39 -10.40
C ASN A 89 -0.29 -2.03 -9.61
N ILE A 90 -1.00 -3.02 -9.05
CA ILE A 90 -2.20 -2.78 -8.24
C ILE A 90 -1.84 -2.00 -6.96
N ILE A 91 -0.76 -2.38 -6.28
CA ILE A 91 -0.30 -1.68 -5.08
C ILE A 91 0.06 -0.24 -5.43
N LEU A 92 0.91 -0.03 -6.44
CA LEU A 92 1.38 1.30 -6.85
C LEU A 92 0.23 2.23 -7.23
N HIS A 93 -0.77 1.74 -7.98
CA HIS A 93 -1.97 2.52 -8.31
C HIS A 93 -2.86 2.83 -7.10
N GLY A 94 -2.73 2.05 -6.02
CA GLY A 94 -3.37 2.31 -4.75
C GLY A 94 -2.64 3.34 -3.88
N LEU A 95 -1.46 3.83 -4.27
CA LEU A 95 -0.70 4.80 -3.48
C LEU A 95 -1.05 6.25 -3.81
N SER A 96 -0.90 7.13 -2.82
CA SER A 96 -0.88 8.57 -3.05
C SER A 96 0.47 8.99 -3.65
N PRO A 97 0.54 10.12 -4.38
CA PRO A 97 1.77 10.59 -5.03
C PRO A 97 2.97 10.71 -4.07
N ASP A 98 2.77 11.24 -2.87
CA ASP A 98 3.81 11.39 -1.84
C ASP A 98 4.42 10.03 -1.46
N VAL A 99 3.58 9.02 -1.27
CA VAL A 99 4.02 7.67 -0.86
C VAL A 99 4.66 6.96 -2.03
N TYR A 100 4.09 7.10 -3.24
CA TYR A 100 4.67 6.56 -4.46
C TYR A 100 6.11 7.04 -4.67
N ALA A 101 6.37 8.34 -4.52
CA ALA A 101 7.71 8.90 -4.65
C ALA A 101 8.73 8.28 -3.67
N LEU A 102 8.28 7.85 -2.48
CA LEU A 102 9.14 7.23 -1.47
C LEU A 102 9.44 5.75 -1.75
N VAL A 103 8.63 5.07 -2.57
CA VAL A 103 8.75 3.62 -2.83
C VAL A 103 9.07 3.28 -4.29
N ASN A 104 9.18 4.27 -5.18
CA ASN A 104 9.36 4.12 -6.63
C ASN A 104 10.62 3.36 -7.08
N HIS A 105 11.60 3.15 -6.20
CA HIS A 105 12.83 2.38 -6.48
C HIS A 105 12.72 0.91 -6.08
N GLN A 106 11.60 0.50 -5.48
CA GLN A 106 11.34 -0.89 -5.12
C GLN A 106 10.65 -1.57 -6.31
N GLU A 107 11.11 -2.77 -6.66
CA GLU A 107 10.59 -3.50 -7.83
C GLU A 107 9.55 -4.56 -7.43
N ALA A 108 9.73 -5.20 -6.27
CA ALA A 108 8.87 -6.29 -5.81
C ALA A 108 7.65 -5.79 -5.02
N ALA A 109 6.50 -6.42 -5.26
CA ALA A 109 5.23 -6.13 -4.60
C ALA A 109 5.35 -6.16 -3.06
N LYS A 110 6.04 -7.18 -2.53
CA LYS A 110 6.30 -7.34 -1.10
C LYS A 110 7.13 -6.19 -0.52
N ASP A 111 8.22 -5.81 -1.18
CA ASP A 111 9.11 -4.75 -0.68
C ASP A 111 8.40 -3.40 -0.66
N ILE A 112 7.61 -3.11 -1.71
CA ILE A 112 6.73 -1.93 -1.74
C ILE A 112 5.74 -2.00 -0.57
N TRP A 113 5.06 -3.13 -0.39
CA TRP A 113 4.05 -3.33 0.65
C TRP A 113 4.61 -3.11 2.06
N ASP A 114 5.74 -3.75 2.37
CA ASP A 114 6.43 -3.67 3.66
C ASP A 114 6.92 -2.23 3.92
N LYS A 115 7.43 -1.55 2.90
CA LYS A 115 7.87 -0.16 3.02
C LYS A 115 6.71 0.81 3.25
N VAL A 116 5.59 0.63 2.54
CA VAL A 116 4.37 1.42 2.77
C VAL A 116 3.87 1.23 4.20
N LYS A 117 3.87 -0.02 4.70
CA LYS A 117 3.50 -0.33 6.09
C LYS A 117 4.39 0.42 7.08
N LEU A 118 5.69 0.47 6.84
CA LEU A 118 6.64 1.18 7.69
C LEU A 118 6.36 2.70 7.70
N ILE A 119 6.24 3.30 6.51
CA ILE A 119 5.95 4.75 6.37
C ILE A 119 4.67 5.13 7.11
N MET A 120 3.62 4.31 7.01
CA MET A 120 2.34 4.61 7.65
C MET A 120 2.42 4.53 9.18
N LYS A 121 3.20 3.58 9.73
CA LYS A 121 3.46 3.50 11.17
C LYS A 121 4.23 4.72 11.69
N ASP A 122 5.24 5.19 10.96
CA ASP A 122 6.00 6.39 11.35
C ASP A 122 5.10 7.64 11.37
N ILE A 123 4.19 7.75 10.39
CA ILE A 123 3.20 8.84 10.35
C ILE A 123 2.25 8.75 11.54
N GLU A 124 1.73 7.56 11.86
CA GLU A 124 0.84 7.33 13.00
C GLU A 124 1.50 7.68 14.34
N LEU A 125 2.74 7.23 14.56
CA LEU A 125 3.52 7.57 15.76
C LEU A 125 3.70 9.08 15.90
N SER A 126 4.05 9.78 14.81
CA SER A 126 4.21 11.24 14.84
C SER A 126 2.91 11.99 15.18
N TYR A 127 1.76 11.43 14.81
CA TYR A 127 0.45 11.99 15.15
C TYR A 127 0.16 11.82 16.65
N GLN A 128 0.36 10.61 17.17
CA GLN A 128 0.19 10.31 18.60
C GLN A 128 1.11 11.17 19.48
N GLU A 129 2.37 11.38 19.09
CA GLU A 129 3.30 12.25 19.83
C GLU A 129 2.81 13.70 19.91
N ARG A 130 2.25 14.24 18.81
CA ARG A 130 1.69 15.60 18.78
C ARG A 130 0.45 15.69 19.64
N GLU A 131 -0.42 14.70 19.57
CA GLU A 131 -1.65 14.61 20.37
C GLU A 131 -1.32 14.56 21.88
N CYS A 132 -0.38 13.69 22.28
CA CYS A 132 0.10 13.63 23.67
C CYS A 132 0.70 14.96 24.14
N ARG A 133 1.43 15.69 23.28
CA ARG A 133 1.95 17.02 23.63
C ARG A 133 0.83 18.03 23.89
N LEU A 134 -0.23 18.00 23.08
CA LEU A 134 -1.38 18.89 23.25
C LEU A 134 -2.12 18.59 24.56
N TYR A 135 -2.37 17.31 24.87
CA TYR A 135 -2.98 16.92 26.14
C TYR A 135 -2.11 17.31 27.35
N ASN A 136 -0.81 17.06 27.29
CA ASN A 136 0.11 17.50 28.35
C ASN A 136 0.16 19.03 28.53
N LEU A 137 0.02 19.80 27.44
CA LEU A 137 -0.07 21.26 27.51
C LEU A 137 -1.39 21.70 28.14
N PHE A 138 -2.50 21.05 27.76
CA PHE A 138 -3.82 21.30 28.32
C PHE A 138 -3.89 20.99 29.82
N ASP A 139 -3.34 19.85 30.25
CA ASP A 139 -3.31 19.47 31.68
C ASP A 139 -2.45 20.42 32.52
N LYS A 140 -1.41 21.00 31.92
CA LYS A 140 -0.55 22.00 32.57
C LYS A 140 -1.11 23.42 32.48
N PHE A 141 -2.18 23.64 31.72
CA PHE A 141 -2.88 24.91 31.66
C PHE A 141 -3.66 25.07 32.97
N ALA A 142 -3.08 25.79 33.92
CA ALA A 142 -3.80 26.27 35.09
C ALA A 142 -4.49 27.59 34.71
N SER A 143 -5.81 27.68 34.87
CA SER A 143 -6.48 28.98 34.73
C SER A 143 -6.02 29.89 35.87
N ILE A 144 -5.51 31.07 35.52
CA ILE A 144 -5.18 32.09 36.51
C ILE A 144 -6.48 32.84 36.82
N GLN A 145 -6.86 32.91 38.09
CA GLN A 145 -8.08 33.60 38.51
C GLN A 145 -7.98 35.09 38.17
N GLY A 146 -8.67 35.53 37.11
CA GLY A 146 -8.67 36.91 36.63
C GLY A 146 -8.44 37.09 35.11
N GLU A 147 -8.06 36.04 34.37
CA GLU A 147 -7.96 36.13 32.90
C GLU A 147 -9.35 36.12 32.25
N THR A 148 -9.68 37.19 31.50
CA THR A 148 -10.90 37.27 30.69
C THR A 148 -10.60 36.86 29.25
N LEU A 149 -11.44 36.00 28.66
CA LEU A 149 -11.31 35.52 27.28
C LEU A 149 -11.61 36.60 26.20
N TYR A 150 -11.79 37.87 26.59
CA TYR A 150 -12.31 38.95 25.75
C TYR A 150 -11.35 40.12 25.56
N GLU A 151 -10.04 39.85 25.47
CA GLU A 151 -9.09 40.83 24.95
C GLU A 151 -8.42 40.29 23.68
N CYS A 152 -9.16 40.39 22.57
CA CYS A 152 -8.65 40.51 21.20
C CYS A 152 -9.63 41.40 20.41
#